data_AF-A0A7C1AFS8-F1
#
_entry.id   AF-A0A7C1AFS8-F1
#
_cell.length_a   1.000
_cell.length_b   1.000
_cell.length_c   1.000
_cell.angle_alpha   90.00
_cell.angle_beta   90.00
_cell.angle_gamma   90.00
#
_symmetry.space_group_name_H-M   'P 1'
#
loop_
_entity.id
_entity.type
_entity.pdbx_description
1 polymer ?
#
loop_
_entity_poly.entity_id
_entity_poly.type
_entity_poly.pdbx_seq_one_letter_code
_entity_poly.pdbx_strand_id
1 'polypeptide(L)' 'AFQYQLEGRCFSMVEVISTCPTNWGQTPVEAVKWAEETLLPYYRLGEYKVPE' A
#
# COMPACT_ATOMS: atom_id res chain seq x y z
N ALA A 1 1.76 -12.36 0.48
CA ALA A 1 0.30 -12.15 0.30
C ALA A 1 -0.22 -12.65 -1.06
N PHE A 2 0.09 -12.00 -2.20
CA PHE A 2 -0.50 -12.36 -3.50
C PHE A 2 -0.30 -13.83 -3.90
N GLN A 3 0.92 -14.35 -3.77
CA GLN A 3 1.21 -15.77 -4.06
C GLN A 3 0.41 -16.72 -3.15
N TYR A 4 0.31 -16.41 -1.86
CA TYR A 4 -0.42 -17.24 -0.88
C TYR A 4 -1.92 -17.30 -1.20
N GLN A 5 -2.50 -16.17 -1.64
CA GLN A 5 -3.88 -16.10 -2.07
C GLN A 5 -4.11 -16.92 -3.36
N LEU A 6 -3.22 -16.80 -4.36
CA LEU A 6 -3.29 -17.56 -5.61
C LEU A 6 -3.17 -19.07 -5.40
N GLU A 7 -2.32 -19.50 -4.47
CA GLU A 7 -2.12 -20.90 -4.10
C GLU A 7 -3.21 -21.45 -3.17
N GLY A 8 -4.16 -20.61 -2.72
CA GLY A 8 -5.23 -21.01 -1.80
C GLY A 8 -4.74 -21.40 -0.40
N ARG A 9 -3.57 -20.93 0.02
CA ARG A 9 -2.92 -21.38 1.27
C ARG A 9 -3.56 -20.80 2.52
N CYS A 10 -3.90 -19.51 2.48
CA CYS A 10 -4.57 -18.82 3.58
C CYS A 10 -5.18 -17.52 3.06
N PHE A 11 -6.09 -16.95 3.85
CA PHE A 11 -6.54 -15.59 3.61
C PHE A 11 -5.36 -14.62 3.77
N SER A 12 -5.17 -13.77 2.76
CA SER A 12 -4.17 -12.71 2.77
C SER A 12 -4.84 -11.35 2.60
N MET A 13 -4.51 -10.40 3.47
CA MET A 13 -4.94 -9.00 3.35
C MET A 13 -3.73 -8.14 2.95
N VAL A 14 -3.92 -7.24 1.99
CA VAL A 14 -2.90 -6.28 1.55
C VAL A 14 -3.50 -4.88 1.63
N GLU A 15 -2.86 -4.00 2.38
CA GLU A 15 -3.16 -2.57 2.38
C GLU A 15 -2.23 -1.88 1.37
N VAL A 16 -2.79 -0.98 0.55
CA VAL A 16 -2.05 -0.25 -0.48
C VAL A 16 -2.34 1.24 -0.35
N ILE A 17 -1.28 2.04 -0.24
CA ILE A 17 -1.40 3.49 -0.35
C ILE A 17 -1.57 3.83 -1.83
N SER A 18 -2.72 4.41 -2.17
CA SER A 18 -3.03 4.86 -3.52
C SER A 18 -3.30 6.36 -3.51
N THR A 19 -2.65 7.08 -4.41
CA THR A 19 -2.82 8.53 -4.54
C THR A 19 -3.87 8.84 -5.60
N CYS A 20 -4.77 9.78 -5.32
CA CYS A 20 -5.70 10.31 -6.32
C CYS A 20 -5.25 11.72 -6.73
N PRO A 21 -4.34 11.84 -7.74
CA PRO A 21 -3.74 13.13 -8.11
C PRO A 21 -4.78 14.18 -8.49
N THR A 22 -5.87 13.78 -9.15
CA THR A 22 -6.98 14.68 -9.53
C THR A 22 -7.60 15.36 -8.33
N ASN A 23 -7.90 14.60 -7.27
CA ASN A 23 -8.53 15.16 -6.07
C ASN A 23 -7.55 16.03 -5.25
N TRP A 24 -6.25 15.72 -5.32
CA TRP A 24 -5.22 16.44 -4.59
C TRP A 24 -4.66 17.65 -5.34
N GLY A 25 -5.09 17.87 -6.60
CA GLY A 25 -4.63 18.98 -7.43
C GLY A 25 -3.14 18.90 -7.78
N GLN A 26 -2.59 17.68 -7.88
CA GLN A 26 -1.17 17.41 -8.13
C GLN A 26 -1.00 16.64 -9.43
N THR A 27 0.18 16.74 -10.05
CA THR A 27 0.53 15.80 -11.13
C THR A 27 0.69 14.38 -10.55
N PRO A 28 0.54 13.32 -11.36
CA PRO A 28 0.71 11.94 -10.86
C PRO A 28 2.04 11.70 -10.17
N VAL A 29 3.14 12.29 -10.67
CA VAL A 29 4.49 12.11 -10.11
C VAL A 29 4.64 12.83 -8.77
N GLU A 30 4.12 14.05 -8.66
CA GLU A 30 4.14 14.82 -7.40
C GLU A 30 3.32 14.13 -6.32
N ALA A 31 2.14 13.62 -6.66
CA ALA A 31 1.28 12.93 -5.72
C ALA A 31 1.95 11.68 -5.12
N VAL A 32 2.65 10.91 -5.94
CA VAL A 32 3.44 9.75 -5.49
C VAL A 32 4.54 10.19 -4.54
N LYS A 33 5.33 11.20 -4.93
CA LYS A 33 6.41 11.73 -4.08
C LYS A 33 5.88 12.22 -2.73
N TRP A 34 4.75 12.94 -2.73
CA TRP A 34 4.12 13.40 -1.50
C TRP A 34 3.67 12.25 -0.60
N ALA A 35 3.10 11.18 -1.18
CA ALA A 35 2.71 10.00 -0.41
C ALA A 35 3.93 9.26 0.18
N GLU A 36 5.04 9.20 -0.53
CA GLU A 36 6.29 8.63 -0.02
C GLU A 36 6.84 9.43 1.17
N GLU A 37 6.84 10.76 1.08
CA GLU A 37 7.40 11.65 2.10
C GLU A 37 6.47 11.83 3.31
N THR A 38 5.15 11.77 3.11
CA THR A 38 4.16 12.12 4.14
C THR A 38 3.36 10.93 4.66
N LEU A 39 2.90 10.04 3.76
CA LEU A 39 2.01 8.94 4.14
C LEU A 39 2.77 7.68 4.56
N LEU A 40 3.86 7.29 3.88
CA LEU A 40 4.64 6.10 4.27
C LEU A 40 5.21 6.15 5.71
N PRO A 41 5.63 7.32 6.25
CA PRO A 41 6.05 7.40 7.66
C PRO A 41 4.89 7.17 8.64
N TYR A 42 3.67 7.56 8.26
CA TYR A 42 2.48 7.39 9.08
C TYR A 42 1.91 5.96 8.96
N TYR A 43 1.72 5.48 7.74
CA TYR A 43 1.30 4.12 7.40
C TYR A 43 2.53 3.25 7.17
N ARG A 44 3.15 2.80 8.27
CA ARG A 44 4.38 2.02 8.22
C ARG A 44 4.18 0.70 7.48
N LEU A 45 5.12 0.42 6.58
CA LEU A 45 5.20 -0.83 5.85
C LEU A 45 5.57 -1.99 6.80
N GLY A 46 5.02 -3.17 6.53
CA GLY A 46 5.35 -4.38 7.26
C GLY A 46 4.26 -5.44 7.17
N GLU A 47 4.55 -6.60 7.74
CA GLU A 47 3.60 -7.70 7.88
C GLU A 47 3.06 -7.72 9.32
N TYR A 48 1.75 -7.53 9.48
CA TYR A 48 1.11 -7.53 10.80
C TYR A 48 0.77 -8.94 11.30
N LYS A 49 0.58 -9.89 10.38
CA LYS A 49 0.30 -11.30 10.66
C LYS A 49 0.95 -12.17 9.60
N VAL A 50 1.67 -13.18 10.04
CA VAL A 50 2.29 -14.21 9.19
C VAL A 50 1.70 -15.58 9.57
N PRO A 51 1.55 -16.51 8.62
CA PRO A 51 1.20 -17.89 8.93
C PRO A 51 2.28 -18.53 9.80
N GLU A 52 1.87 -19.42 10.71
CA GLU A 52 2.80 -20.31 11.43
C GLU A 52 3.46 -21.32 10.48
#